data_AF-M1YJM0-F1
#
_entry.id   AF-M1YJM0-F1
#
_cell.length_a   1.000
_cell.length_b   1.000
_cell.length_c   1.000
_cell.angle_alpha   90.00
_cell.angle_beta   90.00
_cell.angle_gamma   90.00
#
_symmetry.space_group_name_H-M   'P 1'
#
loop_
_entity.id
_entity.type
_entity.pdbx_description
1 polymer ?
#
loop_
_entity_poly.entity_id
_entity_poly.type
_entity_poly.pdbx_seq_one_letter_code
_entity_poly.pdbx_strand_id
1 'polypeptide(L)'
;MNSKKQFDEFWATIQTRIHQHPVIVYNPYCKWFRQGTFTLKDLIHLFTQFAVFSKWFLLVQMMRMMHAPDLEAEAHARYILANELGVHINPDGTTENQPFKTRWAHINWLRDTAQPLGLNPELLGSWDAATPSTRRFIRGLEETYGSKDGEVGRGASYAIETWAAWGIGTSEESNNFWKELIDGLEIYNETCHAYGDPAIPLDFFEFHFNSEKGHGDNVLEELQQAFHKPDFDNEKFLQAGEKALDAIYTFWMGLDRDRHNREAMRNHYPLVVGA
;
A
#
# COMPACT_ATOMS: atom_id res chain seq x y z
N MET A 1 -16.65 16.94 -25.18
CA MET A 1 -16.57 17.16 -23.72
C MET A 1 -17.72 16.39 -23.08
N ASN A 2 -17.41 15.47 -22.17
CA ASN A 2 -18.43 14.66 -21.50
C ASN A 2 -19.28 15.51 -20.55
N SER A 3 -20.57 15.20 -20.46
CA SER A 3 -21.55 15.90 -19.61
C SER A 3 -21.47 15.45 -18.15
N LYS A 4 -21.99 16.28 -17.23
CA LYS A 4 -22.13 15.91 -15.81
C LYS A 4 -22.86 14.58 -15.61
N LYS A 5 -23.95 14.36 -16.36
CA LYS A 5 -24.72 13.11 -16.30
C LYS A 5 -23.87 11.88 -16.65
N GLN A 6 -23.00 12.00 -17.66
CA GLN A 6 -22.09 10.91 -18.05
C GLN A 6 -21.04 10.66 -16.96
N PHE A 7 -20.55 11.70 -16.29
CA PHE A 7 -19.64 11.54 -15.16
C PHE A 7 -20.34 10.85 -13.98
N ASP A 8 -21.57 11.25 -13.65
CA ASP A 8 -22.35 10.63 -12.57
C ASP A 8 -22.60 9.12 -12.84
N GLU A 9 -22.90 8.75 -14.09
CA GLU A 9 -23.04 7.34 -14.52
C GLU A 9 -21.71 6.56 -14.43
N PHE A 10 -20.61 7.18 -14.84
CA PHE A 10 -19.28 6.57 -14.72
C PHE A 10 -18.84 6.43 -13.27
N TRP A 11 -19.12 7.43 -12.43
CA TRP A 11 -18.83 7.42 -11.00
C TRP A 11 -19.57 6.29 -10.29
N ALA A 12 -20.86 6.07 -10.60
CA ALA A 12 -21.61 4.94 -10.07
C ALA A 12 -20.96 3.58 -10.46
N THR A 13 -20.35 3.51 -11.64
CA THR A 13 -19.61 2.33 -12.10
C THR A 13 -18.30 2.15 -11.33
N ILE A 14 -17.55 3.22 -11.08
CA ILE A 14 -16.35 3.22 -10.22
C ILE A 14 -16.68 2.74 -8.82
N GLN A 15 -17.74 3.27 -8.21
CA GLN A 15 -18.16 2.88 -6.88
C GLN A 15 -18.44 1.37 -6.81
N THR A 16 -18.99 0.79 -7.87
CA THR A 16 -19.31 -0.64 -7.93
C THR A 16 -18.10 -1.52 -8.22
N ARG A 17 -17.25 -1.14 -9.17
CA ARG A 17 -16.14 -1.99 -9.67
C ARG A 17 -14.85 -1.81 -8.88
N ILE A 18 -14.55 -0.59 -8.47
CA ILE A 18 -13.32 -0.25 -7.75
C ILE A 18 -13.60 -0.22 -6.25
N HIS A 19 -14.53 0.63 -5.78
CA HIS A 19 -14.68 0.85 -4.33
C HIS A 19 -15.28 -0.33 -3.56
N GLN A 20 -16.01 -1.24 -4.22
CA GLN A 20 -16.46 -2.50 -3.60
C GLN A 20 -15.44 -3.64 -3.67
N HIS A 21 -14.23 -3.39 -4.19
CA HIS A 21 -13.24 -4.44 -4.29
C HIS A 21 -12.90 -5.02 -2.90
N PRO A 22 -12.76 -6.35 -2.74
CA PRO A 22 -12.54 -6.97 -1.43
C PRO A 22 -11.36 -6.39 -0.65
N VAL A 23 -10.27 -6.02 -1.32
CA VAL A 23 -9.09 -5.41 -0.66
C VAL A 23 -9.39 -4.07 0.02
N ILE A 24 -10.43 -3.37 -0.41
CA ILE A 24 -10.91 -2.10 0.15
C ILE A 24 -11.92 -2.36 1.26
N VAL A 25 -12.99 -3.11 0.95
CA VAL A 25 -14.13 -3.25 1.88
C VAL A 25 -13.90 -4.29 2.97
N TYR A 26 -13.10 -5.32 2.71
CA TYR A 26 -12.85 -6.40 3.66
C TYR A 26 -11.54 -7.16 3.35
N ASN A 27 -10.44 -6.67 3.90
CA ASN A 27 -9.16 -7.38 3.88
C ASN A 27 -9.04 -8.33 5.09
N PRO A 28 -9.15 -9.67 4.92
CA PRO A 28 -9.17 -10.59 6.05
C PRO A 28 -7.87 -10.59 6.86
N TYR A 29 -6.72 -10.34 6.20
CA TYR A 29 -5.44 -10.26 6.90
C TYR A 29 -5.40 -9.08 7.85
N CYS A 30 -5.75 -7.89 7.38
CA CYS A 30 -5.72 -6.67 8.19
C CYS A 30 -6.78 -6.69 9.29
N LYS A 31 -7.99 -7.21 9.00
CA LYS A 31 -9.05 -7.43 10.00
C LYS A 31 -8.61 -8.35 11.14
N TRP A 32 -7.85 -9.40 10.83
CA TRP A 32 -7.25 -10.28 11.82
C TRP A 32 -6.10 -9.60 12.56
N PHE A 33 -5.21 -8.92 11.84
CA PHE A 33 -4.04 -8.24 12.39
C PHE A 33 -4.43 -7.20 13.44
N ARG A 34 -5.48 -6.41 13.16
CA ARG A 34 -6.08 -5.43 14.07
C ARG A 34 -6.40 -5.96 15.46
N GLN A 35 -6.66 -7.26 15.60
CA GLN A 35 -7.01 -7.87 16.87
C GLN A 35 -5.79 -8.03 17.80
N GLY A 36 -4.57 -7.80 17.31
CA GLY A 36 -3.34 -7.95 18.10
C GLY A 36 -3.00 -9.38 18.50
N THR A 37 -3.65 -10.38 17.89
CA THR A 37 -3.50 -11.81 18.24
C THR A 37 -2.41 -12.53 17.44
N PHE A 38 -1.62 -11.79 16.67
CA PHE A 38 -0.55 -12.32 15.84
C PHE A 38 0.66 -12.77 16.67
N THR A 39 1.46 -13.69 16.12
CA THR A 39 2.72 -14.11 16.75
C THR A 39 3.88 -13.25 16.26
N LEU A 40 5.02 -13.28 16.98
CA LEU A 40 6.26 -12.65 16.50
C LEU A 40 6.67 -13.13 15.10
N LYS A 41 6.41 -14.40 14.76
CA LYS A 41 6.69 -14.93 13.41
C LYS A 41 5.81 -14.29 12.34
N ASP A 42 4.55 -14.01 12.65
CA ASP A 42 3.64 -13.33 11.72
C ASP A 42 4.07 -11.88 11.50
N LEU A 43 4.51 -11.21 12.56
CA LEU A 43 4.99 -9.85 12.52
C LEU A 43 6.30 -9.73 11.73
N ILE A 44 7.26 -10.62 11.98
CA ILE A 44 8.48 -10.77 11.17
C ILE A 44 8.14 -11.00 9.69
N HIS A 45 7.16 -11.87 9.41
CA HIS A 45 6.74 -12.16 8.04
C HIS A 45 6.15 -10.93 7.36
N LEU A 46 5.23 -10.22 8.02
CA LEU A 46 4.66 -8.97 7.52
C LEU A 46 5.75 -7.97 7.17
N PHE A 47 6.62 -7.62 8.12
CA PHE A 47 7.69 -6.64 7.90
C PHE A 47 8.67 -7.06 6.81
N THR A 48 8.98 -8.36 6.72
CA THR A 48 9.84 -8.88 5.64
C THR A 48 9.21 -8.64 4.28
N GLN A 49 7.94 -9.02 4.09
CA GLN A 49 7.26 -8.86 2.79
C GLN A 49 6.94 -7.39 2.47
N PHE A 50 6.56 -6.60 3.48
CA PHE A 50 6.29 -5.17 3.33
C PHE A 50 7.56 -4.39 2.97
N ALA A 51 8.73 -4.80 3.48
CA ALA A 51 10.01 -4.22 3.08
C ALA A 51 10.37 -4.55 1.62
N VAL A 52 10.04 -5.75 1.12
CA VAL A 52 10.19 -6.05 -0.32
C VAL A 52 9.32 -5.09 -1.12
N PHE A 53 8.05 -4.94 -0.75
CA PHE A 53 7.15 -3.99 -1.40
C PHE A 53 7.74 -2.58 -1.41
N SER A 54 8.05 -2.01 -0.24
CA SER A 54 8.59 -0.64 -0.12
C SER A 54 9.84 -0.42 -0.99
N LYS A 55 10.77 -1.38 -1.03
CA LYS A 55 11.98 -1.23 -1.86
C LYS A 55 11.71 -1.36 -3.36
N TRP A 56 10.87 -2.31 -3.76
CA TRP A 56 10.61 -2.59 -5.18
C TRP A 56 9.56 -1.67 -5.79
N PHE A 57 8.75 -1.02 -4.96
CA PHE A 57 7.85 0.04 -5.40
C PHE A 57 8.59 1.19 -6.08
N LEU A 58 9.85 1.46 -5.71
CA LEU A 58 10.72 2.41 -6.41
C LEU A 58 10.83 2.14 -7.92
N LEU A 59 10.90 0.86 -8.33
CA LEU A 59 10.94 0.50 -9.75
C LEU A 59 9.61 0.81 -10.42
N VAL A 60 8.50 0.44 -9.78
CA VAL A 60 7.14 0.69 -10.29
C VAL A 60 6.89 2.20 -10.42
N GLN A 61 7.28 2.98 -9.42
CA GLN A 61 7.13 4.44 -9.41
C GLN A 61 8.00 5.10 -10.49
N MET A 62 9.23 4.60 -10.70
CA MET A 62 10.08 5.04 -11.81
C MET A 62 9.42 4.75 -13.16
N MET A 63 8.85 3.56 -13.33
CA MET A 63 8.11 3.23 -14.57
C MET A 63 6.91 4.16 -14.77
N ARG A 64 6.16 4.47 -13.71
CA ARG A 64 5.03 5.42 -13.77
C ARG A 64 5.47 6.80 -14.24
N MET A 65 6.58 7.32 -13.71
CA MET A 65 7.16 8.59 -14.16
C MET A 65 7.60 8.52 -15.63
N MET A 66 8.34 7.47 -16.02
CA MET A 66 8.86 7.33 -17.39
C MET A 66 7.76 7.12 -18.45
N HIS A 67 6.61 6.59 -18.04
CA HIS A 67 5.48 6.29 -18.92
C HIS A 67 4.28 7.21 -18.69
N ALA A 68 4.47 8.34 -18.01
CA ALA A 68 3.40 9.29 -17.75
C ALA A 68 2.77 9.79 -19.07
N PRO A 69 1.42 9.91 -19.14
CA PRO A 69 0.73 10.32 -20.36
C PRO A 69 0.94 11.79 -20.73
N ASP A 70 1.27 12.63 -19.75
CA ASP A 70 1.42 14.07 -19.88
C ASP A 70 2.41 14.61 -18.83
N LEU A 71 2.85 15.86 -18.99
CA LEU A 71 3.87 16.49 -18.13
C LEU A 71 3.41 16.67 -16.68
N GLU A 72 2.10 16.80 -16.46
CA GLU A 72 1.52 16.96 -15.13
C GLU A 72 1.58 15.64 -14.36
N ALA A 73 1.14 14.54 -14.99
CA ALA A 73 1.27 13.19 -14.44
C ALA A 73 2.75 12.82 -14.21
N GLU A 74 3.66 13.24 -15.10
CA GLU A 74 5.10 13.02 -14.95
C GLU A 74 5.65 13.75 -13.71
N ALA A 75 5.27 15.02 -13.52
CA ALA A 75 5.68 15.82 -12.37
C ALA A 75 5.16 15.21 -11.06
N HIS A 76 3.89 14.83 -10.99
CA HIS A 76 3.31 14.19 -9.81
C HIS A 76 4.02 12.87 -9.48
N ALA A 77 4.20 12.00 -10.48
CA ALA A 77 4.92 10.74 -10.31
C ALA A 77 6.37 10.94 -9.84
N ARG A 78 7.03 12.03 -10.27
CA ARG A 78 8.37 12.42 -9.82
C ARG A 78 8.39 12.84 -8.36
N TYR A 79 7.42 13.62 -7.90
CA TYR A 79 7.34 14.03 -6.49
C TYR A 79 7.14 12.82 -5.57
N ILE A 80 6.27 11.88 -5.95
CA ILE A 80 6.11 10.62 -5.21
C ILE A 80 7.43 9.83 -5.20
N LEU A 81 8.09 9.67 -6.35
CA LEU A 81 9.38 8.98 -6.42
C LEU A 81 10.45 9.63 -5.52
N ALA A 82 10.54 10.97 -5.53
CA ALA A 82 11.46 11.70 -4.67
C ALA A 82 11.13 11.50 -3.19
N ASN A 83 9.84 11.40 -2.85
CA ASN A 83 9.40 11.12 -1.49
C ASN A 83 9.84 9.73 -1.01
N GLU A 84 9.57 8.71 -1.82
CA GLU A 84 10.02 7.33 -1.56
C GLU A 84 11.55 7.22 -1.38
N LEU A 85 12.32 8.05 -2.11
CA LEU A 85 13.79 8.11 -2.04
C LEU A 85 14.32 8.91 -0.84
N GLY A 86 13.49 9.66 -0.12
CA GLY A 86 13.88 10.38 1.10
C GLY A 86 13.91 11.90 0.98
N VAL A 87 12.94 12.46 0.26
CA VAL A 87 12.62 13.90 0.26
C VAL A 87 11.23 14.09 0.88
N HIS A 88 11.00 15.12 1.69
CA HIS A 88 9.64 15.35 2.20
C HIS A 88 8.72 15.90 1.11
N ILE A 89 7.44 15.52 1.17
CA ILE A 89 6.38 16.14 0.38
C ILE A 89 5.85 17.38 1.12
N ASN A 90 5.71 18.47 0.40
CA ASN A 90 5.11 19.71 0.86
C ASN A 90 3.57 19.55 0.94
N PRO A 91 2.87 20.42 1.67
CA PRO A 91 1.40 20.42 1.70
C PRO A 91 0.74 20.61 0.32
N ASP A 92 1.46 21.17 -0.65
CA ASP A 92 1.01 21.33 -2.04
C ASP A 92 1.28 20.11 -2.93
N GLY A 93 1.74 18.99 -2.35
CA GLY A 93 2.04 17.76 -3.07
C GLY A 93 3.39 17.74 -3.79
N THR A 94 4.17 18.82 -3.75
CA THR A 94 5.49 18.88 -4.40
C THR A 94 6.60 18.44 -3.46
N THR A 95 7.76 18.06 -3.99
CA THR A 95 9.00 17.88 -3.19
C THR A 95 10.00 19.03 -3.41
N GLU A 96 9.54 20.14 -3.96
CA GLU A 96 10.39 21.26 -4.34
C GLU A 96 11.02 21.93 -3.11
N ASN A 97 12.30 22.32 -3.26
CA ASN A 97 13.12 22.96 -2.21
C ASN A 97 13.30 22.15 -0.90
N GLN A 98 12.93 20.87 -0.89
CA GLN A 98 13.11 20.00 0.27
C GLN A 98 14.49 19.30 0.22
N PRO A 99 15.17 19.12 1.37
CA PRO A 99 16.45 18.45 1.39
C PRO A 99 16.29 16.94 1.21
N PHE A 100 17.22 16.33 0.50
CA PHE A 100 17.35 14.88 0.45
C PHE A 100 18.05 14.34 1.70
N LYS A 101 17.51 13.26 2.28
CA LYS A 101 18.21 12.45 3.29
C LYS A 101 17.95 10.97 3.06
N THR A 102 19.00 10.18 2.94
CA THR A 102 18.91 8.71 2.77
C THR A 102 18.09 8.04 3.88
N ARG A 103 18.20 8.52 5.13
CA ARG A 103 17.43 8.00 6.28
C ARG A 103 15.92 8.24 6.18
N TRP A 104 15.49 9.16 5.32
CA TRP A 104 14.07 9.45 5.09
C TRP A 104 13.46 8.57 4.01
N ALA A 105 14.28 7.87 3.22
CA ALA A 105 13.75 6.91 2.26
C ALA A 105 12.86 5.90 2.98
N HIS A 106 11.67 5.63 2.44
CA HIS A 106 10.66 4.82 3.13
C HIS A 106 11.19 3.44 3.51
N ILE A 107 12.01 2.82 2.66
CA ILE A 107 12.66 1.54 2.97
C ILE A 107 13.65 1.62 4.14
N ASN A 108 14.36 2.74 4.30
CA ASN A 108 15.29 2.91 5.42
C ASN A 108 14.54 3.22 6.72
N TRP A 109 13.50 4.02 6.64
CA TRP A 109 12.62 4.25 7.79
C TRP A 109 11.96 2.94 8.24
N LEU A 110 11.44 2.12 7.32
CA LEU A 110 10.85 0.83 7.65
C LEU A 110 11.86 -0.14 8.28
N ARG A 111 13.13 -0.10 7.86
CA ARG A 111 14.20 -0.87 8.52
C ARG A 111 14.43 -0.43 9.95
N ASP A 112 14.41 0.88 10.21
CA ASP A 112 14.52 1.43 11.56
C ASP A 112 13.31 1.03 12.42
N THR A 113 12.10 1.10 11.86
CA THR A 113 10.87 0.62 12.51
C THR A 113 10.95 -0.88 12.86
N ALA A 114 11.61 -1.68 12.03
CA ALA A 114 11.72 -3.12 12.23
C ALA A 114 12.83 -3.56 13.19
N GLN A 115 13.66 -2.64 13.71
CA GLN A 115 14.79 -2.98 14.60
C GLN A 115 14.38 -3.78 15.85
N PRO A 116 13.27 -3.46 16.55
CA PRO A 116 12.83 -4.23 17.73
C PRO A 116 12.54 -5.71 17.43
N LEU A 117 12.30 -6.07 16.17
CA LEU A 117 12.05 -7.44 15.73
C LEU A 117 13.33 -8.27 15.54
N GLY A 118 14.52 -7.66 15.70
CA GLY A 118 15.80 -8.34 15.52
C GLY A 118 16.08 -8.77 14.07
N LEU A 119 15.43 -8.13 13.09
CA LEU A 119 15.61 -8.44 11.67
C LEU A 119 16.94 -7.91 11.14
N ASN A 120 17.60 -8.67 10.28
CA ASN A 120 18.80 -8.19 9.59
C ASN A 120 18.40 -7.13 8.55
N PRO A 121 18.79 -5.85 8.72
CA PRO A 121 18.40 -4.77 7.81
C PRO A 121 18.93 -4.95 6.38
N GLU A 122 20.02 -5.69 6.19
CA GLU A 122 20.59 -5.99 4.87
C GLU A 122 19.69 -6.92 4.05
N LEU A 123 18.92 -7.79 4.72
CA LEU A 123 17.99 -8.71 4.08
C LEU A 123 16.61 -8.09 3.85
N LEU A 124 16.24 -7.06 4.61
CA LEU A 124 14.98 -6.33 4.43
C LEU A 124 14.96 -5.59 3.08
N GLY A 125 13.94 -5.90 2.29
CA GLY A 125 13.77 -5.42 0.92
C GLY A 125 14.45 -6.28 -0.15
N SER A 126 15.15 -7.35 0.23
CA SER A 126 15.74 -8.27 -0.77
C SER A 126 14.66 -8.97 -1.58
N TRP A 127 14.85 -9.04 -2.90
CA TRP A 127 13.96 -9.82 -3.77
C TRP A 127 13.92 -11.29 -3.39
N ASP A 128 15.02 -11.83 -2.86
CA ASP A 128 15.11 -13.24 -2.47
C ASP A 128 14.21 -13.57 -1.27
N ALA A 129 13.94 -12.59 -0.41
CA ALA A 129 13.02 -12.72 0.70
C ALA A 129 11.53 -12.67 0.26
N ALA A 130 11.25 -12.32 -1.00
CA ALA A 130 9.89 -12.19 -1.50
C ALA A 130 9.23 -13.55 -1.68
N THR A 131 8.09 -13.73 -1.03
CA THR A 131 7.14 -14.83 -1.25
C THR A 131 6.63 -14.82 -2.70
N PRO A 132 6.14 -15.97 -3.23
CA PRO A 132 5.54 -16.01 -4.56
C PRO A 132 4.37 -15.03 -4.75
N SER A 133 3.56 -14.79 -3.71
CA SER A 133 2.49 -13.77 -3.72
C SER A 133 3.05 -12.36 -3.82
N THR A 134 4.06 -12.02 -3.03
CA THR A 134 4.69 -10.69 -3.07
C THR A 134 5.33 -10.40 -4.43
N ARG A 135 5.99 -11.39 -5.03
CA ARG A 135 6.53 -11.24 -6.40
C ARG A 135 5.43 -11.04 -7.45
N ARG A 136 4.31 -11.77 -7.34
CA ARG A 136 3.15 -11.59 -8.25
C ARG A 136 2.52 -10.22 -8.08
N PHE A 137 2.36 -9.76 -6.85
CA PHE A 137 1.89 -8.41 -6.53
C PHE A 137 2.76 -7.35 -7.21
N ILE A 138 4.08 -7.39 -7.01
CA ILE A 138 5.00 -6.40 -7.59
C ILE A 138 4.93 -6.41 -9.13
N ARG A 139 4.93 -7.59 -9.75
CA ARG A 139 4.74 -7.70 -11.21
C ARG A 139 3.39 -7.16 -11.68
N GLY A 140 2.33 -7.40 -10.90
CA GLY A 140 1.01 -6.84 -11.17
C GLY A 140 1.04 -5.31 -11.19
N LEU A 141 1.76 -4.68 -10.27
CA LEU A 141 1.96 -3.23 -10.27
C LEU A 141 2.81 -2.74 -11.45
N GLU A 142 3.87 -3.46 -11.82
CA GLU A 142 4.67 -3.15 -13.02
C GLU A 142 3.82 -3.16 -14.28
N GLU A 143 2.90 -4.13 -14.40
CA GLU A 143 1.98 -4.27 -15.54
C GLU A 143 0.85 -3.23 -15.58
N THR A 144 0.45 -2.68 -14.43
CA THR A 144 -0.66 -1.72 -14.31
C THR A 144 -0.15 -0.31 -14.07
N TYR A 145 0.26 -0.01 -12.84
CA TYR A 145 0.75 1.31 -12.42
C TYR A 145 1.98 1.75 -13.22
N GLY A 146 2.89 0.81 -13.51
CA GLY A 146 4.06 1.03 -14.36
C GLY A 146 3.81 0.95 -15.88
N SER A 147 2.56 0.80 -16.32
CA SER A 147 2.23 0.55 -17.74
C SER A 147 2.70 1.67 -18.67
N LYS A 148 3.07 1.29 -19.90
CA LYS A 148 3.33 2.21 -21.02
C LYS A 148 2.07 2.87 -21.57
N ASP A 149 0.92 2.23 -21.36
CA ASP A 149 -0.37 2.82 -21.69
C ASP A 149 -0.75 3.74 -20.53
N GLY A 150 -0.67 5.05 -20.77
CA GLY A 150 -0.89 6.05 -19.73
C GLY A 150 -2.30 6.01 -19.12
N GLU A 151 -3.31 5.50 -19.84
CA GLU A 151 -4.66 5.31 -19.32
C GLU A 151 -4.75 4.13 -18.37
N VAL A 152 -4.00 3.05 -18.66
CA VAL A 152 -3.82 1.93 -17.72
C VAL A 152 -3.13 2.42 -16.44
N GLY A 153 -2.05 3.19 -16.58
CA GLY A 153 -1.36 3.77 -15.44
C GLY A 153 -2.26 4.69 -14.61
N ARG A 154 -3.13 5.49 -15.26
CA ARG A 154 -4.09 6.40 -14.62
C ARG A 154 -5.15 5.64 -13.81
N GLY A 155 -5.79 4.63 -14.42
CA GLY A 155 -6.77 3.78 -13.73
C GLY A 155 -6.18 3.02 -12.54
N ALA A 156 -4.95 2.52 -12.69
CA ALA A 156 -4.21 1.90 -11.60
C ALA A 156 -3.89 2.90 -10.47
N SER A 157 -3.42 4.11 -10.79
CA SER A 157 -3.13 5.17 -9.79
C SER A 157 -4.36 5.48 -8.96
N TYR A 158 -5.48 5.76 -9.63
CA TYR A 158 -6.74 6.05 -8.96
C TYR A 158 -7.14 4.95 -7.98
N ALA A 159 -7.08 3.70 -8.43
CA ALA A 159 -7.50 2.56 -7.61
C ALA A 159 -6.58 2.35 -6.39
N ILE A 160 -5.26 2.42 -6.57
CA ILE A 160 -4.28 2.22 -5.50
C ILE A 160 -4.37 3.34 -4.46
N GLU A 161 -4.38 4.59 -4.90
CA GLU A 161 -4.40 5.75 -4.00
C GLU A 161 -5.74 5.86 -3.28
N THR A 162 -6.86 5.52 -3.93
CA THR A 162 -8.17 5.45 -3.26
C THR A 162 -8.26 4.30 -2.25
N TRP A 163 -7.65 3.14 -2.55
CA TRP A 163 -7.55 2.04 -1.58
C TRP A 163 -6.75 2.48 -0.35
N ALA A 164 -5.62 3.17 -0.56
CA ALA A 164 -4.77 3.58 0.52
C ALA A 164 -5.40 4.69 1.38
N ALA A 165 -6.14 5.59 0.75
CA ALA A 165 -6.90 6.67 1.39
C ALA A 165 -8.27 6.23 1.95
N TRP A 166 -8.68 4.98 1.76
CA TRP A 166 -10.08 4.57 1.95
C TRP A 166 -10.58 4.89 3.36
N GLY A 167 -11.72 5.58 3.45
CA GLY A 167 -12.40 5.87 4.72
C GLY A 167 -11.76 6.95 5.59
N ILE A 168 -10.58 7.49 5.25
CA ILE A 168 -9.86 8.45 6.10
C ILE A 168 -10.65 9.76 6.24
N GLY A 169 -10.86 10.21 7.49
CA GLY A 169 -11.69 11.37 7.83
C GLY A 169 -13.19 11.13 7.68
N THR A 170 -13.63 9.87 7.59
CA THR A 170 -15.05 9.46 7.52
C THR A 170 -15.41 8.49 8.65
N SER A 171 -16.67 8.07 8.75
CA SER A 171 -17.08 7.03 9.70
C SER A 171 -16.44 5.66 9.44
N GLU A 172 -15.90 5.43 8.24
CA GLU A 172 -15.27 4.18 7.82
C GLU A 172 -13.76 4.16 8.05
N GLU A 173 -13.18 5.19 8.68
CA GLU A 173 -11.73 5.32 8.88
C GLU A 173 -11.11 4.11 9.60
N SER A 174 -11.84 3.52 10.54
CA SER A 174 -11.41 2.32 11.27
C SER A 174 -11.33 1.05 10.39
N ASN A 175 -11.84 1.11 9.16
CA ASN A 175 -11.74 0.05 8.15
C ASN A 175 -10.60 0.31 7.15
N ASN A 176 -9.84 1.40 7.29
CA ASN A 176 -8.64 1.65 6.51
C ASN A 176 -7.51 0.69 6.92
N PHE A 177 -6.83 0.08 5.95
CA PHE A 177 -5.82 -0.94 6.24
C PHE A 177 -4.66 -0.41 7.10
N TRP A 178 -4.23 0.85 6.93
CA TRP A 178 -3.19 1.44 7.78
C TRP A 178 -3.68 1.53 9.23
N LYS A 179 -4.92 1.97 9.45
CA LYS A 179 -5.50 2.04 10.79
C LYS A 179 -5.60 0.66 11.43
N GLU A 180 -5.95 -0.36 10.65
CA GLU A 180 -5.98 -1.74 11.13
C GLU A 180 -4.59 -2.27 11.53
N LEU A 181 -3.53 -1.90 10.80
CA LEU A 181 -2.15 -2.22 11.18
C LEU A 181 -1.74 -1.48 12.45
N ILE A 182 -2.04 -0.18 12.55
CA ILE A 182 -1.72 0.65 13.72
C ILE A 182 -2.40 0.06 14.97
N ASP A 183 -3.71 -0.19 14.92
CA ASP A 183 -4.48 -0.77 16.03
C ASP A 183 -3.85 -2.10 16.52
N GLY A 184 -3.44 -2.97 15.59
CA GLY A 184 -2.79 -4.23 15.94
C GLY A 184 -1.41 -4.04 16.59
N LEU A 185 -0.61 -3.10 16.09
CA LEU A 185 0.71 -2.78 16.63
C LEU A 185 0.63 -2.08 18.00
N GLU A 186 -0.38 -1.25 18.23
CA GLU A 186 -0.64 -0.63 19.55
C GLU A 186 -0.84 -1.72 20.62
N ILE A 187 -1.70 -2.71 20.36
CA ILE A 187 -1.93 -3.85 21.28
C ILE A 187 -0.63 -4.64 21.53
N TYR A 188 0.16 -4.87 20.47
CA TYR A 188 1.46 -5.54 20.61
C TYR A 188 2.42 -4.73 21.48
N ASN A 189 2.50 -3.42 21.26
CA ASN A 189 3.38 -2.52 22.00
C ASN A 189 2.99 -2.40 23.48
N GLU A 190 1.70 -2.41 23.81
CA GLU A 190 1.23 -2.50 25.20
C GLU A 190 1.74 -3.77 25.88
N THR A 191 1.72 -4.89 25.15
CA THR A 191 2.25 -6.17 25.64
C THR A 191 3.77 -6.09 25.85
N CYS A 192 4.53 -5.56 24.88
CA CYS A 192 5.98 -5.35 25.03
C CYS A 192 6.32 -4.48 26.24
N HIS A 193 5.61 -3.37 26.42
CA HIS A 193 5.80 -2.48 27.57
C HIS A 193 5.57 -3.19 28.90
N ALA A 194 4.55 -4.06 29.00
CA ALA A 194 4.30 -4.85 30.19
C ALA A 194 5.43 -5.83 30.54
N TYR A 195 6.20 -6.30 29.56
CA TYR A 195 7.33 -7.21 29.73
C TYR A 195 8.71 -6.52 29.70
N GLY A 196 8.76 -5.20 29.49
CA GLY A 196 10.01 -4.44 29.37
C GLY A 196 10.75 -4.63 28.04
N ASP A 197 10.06 -5.17 27.03
CA ASP A 197 10.58 -5.33 25.68
C ASP A 197 10.47 -4.02 24.87
N PRO A 198 11.35 -3.77 23.89
CA PRO A 198 11.26 -2.60 23.03
C PRO A 198 9.99 -2.63 22.17
N ALA A 199 9.26 -1.51 22.16
CA ALA A 199 8.10 -1.31 21.29
C ALA A 199 8.51 -1.02 19.84
N ILE A 200 7.62 -1.33 18.91
CA ILE A 200 7.74 -0.97 17.49
C ILE A 200 7.32 0.48 17.30
N PRO A 201 8.18 1.35 16.74
CA PRO A 201 7.80 2.72 16.41
C PRO A 201 6.61 2.77 15.44
N LEU A 202 5.60 3.59 15.73
CA LEU A 202 4.41 3.71 14.89
C LEU A 202 4.51 4.80 13.82
N ASP A 203 5.48 5.71 13.94
CA ASP A 203 5.58 6.93 13.11
C ASP A 203 5.53 6.64 11.61
N PHE A 204 6.13 5.52 11.15
CA PHE A 204 6.06 5.11 9.75
C PHE A 204 4.62 4.88 9.30
N PHE A 205 3.83 4.12 10.05
CA PHE A 205 2.46 3.78 9.70
C PHE A 205 1.54 4.99 9.85
N GLU A 206 1.72 5.77 10.92
CA GLU A 206 0.95 7.00 11.16
C GLU A 206 1.21 8.05 10.08
N PHE A 207 2.44 8.20 9.63
CA PHE A 207 2.76 9.12 8.54
C PHE A 207 1.99 8.76 7.27
N HIS A 208 2.07 7.49 6.83
CA HIS A 208 1.36 7.05 5.63
C HIS A 208 -0.15 7.21 5.80
N PHE A 209 -0.72 6.76 6.91
CA PHE A 209 -2.15 6.96 7.20
C PHE A 209 -2.57 8.44 7.08
N ASN A 210 -1.77 9.37 7.61
CA ASN A 210 -2.11 10.80 7.55
C ASN A 210 -1.88 11.40 6.16
N SER A 211 -0.91 10.92 5.39
CA SER A 211 -0.60 11.45 4.04
C SER A 211 -1.53 10.92 2.96
N GLU A 212 -2.02 9.68 3.07
CA GLU A 212 -2.80 9.03 2.01
C GLU A 212 -4.09 9.77 1.67
N LYS A 213 -4.70 10.51 2.61
CA LYS A 213 -5.88 11.33 2.29
C LYS A 213 -5.63 12.31 1.15
N GLY A 214 -4.47 12.99 1.19
CA GLY A 214 -4.09 13.94 0.13
C GLY A 214 -3.91 13.25 -1.23
N HIS A 215 -3.33 12.04 -1.24
CA HIS A 215 -3.20 11.24 -2.47
C HIS A 215 -4.57 10.87 -3.04
N GLY A 216 -5.50 10.39 -2.19
CA GLY A 216 -6.88 10.08 -2.60
C GLY A 216 -7.63 11.28 -3.20
N ASP A 217 -7.49 12.46 -2.60
CA ASP A 217 -8.10 13.70 -3.11
C ASP A 217 -7.50 14.09 -4.48
N ASN A 218 -6.17 14.00 -4.64
CA ASN A 218 -5.48 14.34 -5.88
C ASN A 218 -5.91 13.46 -7.06
N VAL A 219 -6.00 12.14 -6.90
CA VAL A 219 -6.43 11.25 -8.00
C VAL A 219 -7.89 11.41 -8.36
N LEU A 220 -8.73 11.87 -7.42
CA LEU A 220 -10.12 12.19 -7.71
C LEU A 220 -10.22 13.43 -8.62
N GLU A 221 -9.41 14.45 -8.34
CA GLU A 221 -9.31 15.63 -9.21
C GLU A 221 -8.75 15.25 -10.60
N GLU A 222 -7.69 14.43 -10.64
CA GLU A 222 -7.11 13.92 -11.89
C GLU A 222 -8.16 13.16 -12.73
N LEU A 223 -8.95 12.28 -12.09
CA LEU A 223 -10.02 11.54 -12.74
C LEU A 223 -11.07 12.48 -13.35
N GLN A 224 -11.53 13.48 -12.59
CA GLN A 224 -12.52 14.44 -13.08
C GLN A 224 -12.01 15.18 -14.31
N GLN A 225 -10.76 15.64 -14.28
CA GLN A 225 -10.14 16.33 -15.41
C GLN A 225 -9.96 15.41 -16.62
N ALA A 226 -9.44 14.19 -16.41
CA ALA A 226 -9.21 13.20 -17.46
C ALA A 226 -10.50 12.78 -18.15
N PHE A 227 -11.57 12.57 -17.37
CA PHE A 227 -12.87 12.15 -17.89
C PHE A 227 -13.45 13.12 -18.93
N HIS A 228 -13.12 14.40 -18.88
CA HIS A 228 -13.60 15.38 -19.85
C HIS A 228 -12.79 15.43 -21.16
N LYS A 229 -11.64 14.75 -21.21
CA LYS A 229 -10.80 14.62 -22.41
C LYS A 229 -11.48 13.69 -23.44
N PRO A 230 -11.39 13.97 -24.76
CA PRO A 230 -12.11 13.24 -25.79
C PRO A 230 -11.63 11.79 -26.02
N ASP A 231 -10.43 11.48 -25.55
CA ASP A 231 -9.73 10.20 -25.69
C ASP A 231 -9.74 9.34 -24.41
N PHE A 232 -10.44 9.79 -23.37
CA PHE A 232 -10.60 9.02 -22.14
C PHE A 232 -11.38 7.72 -22.39
N ASP A 233 -10.81 6.59 -21.97
CA ASP A 233 -11.38 5.25 -22.15
C ASP A 233 -11.85 4.70 -20.80
N ASN A 234 -13.15 4.88 -20.53
CA ASN A 234 -13.80 4.45 -19.28
C ASN A 234 -13.51 2.98 -18.95
N GLU A 235 -13.61 2.09 -19.93
CA GLU A 235 -13.51 0.65 -19.67
C GLU A 235 -12.06 0.25 -19.40
N LYS A 236 -11.12 0.81 -20.17
CA LYS A 236 -9.69 0.58 -19.94
C LYS A 236 -9.26 1.10 -18.57
N PHE A 237 -9.72 2.29 -18.18
CA PHE A 237 -9.47 2.86 -16.85
C PHE A 237 -9.95 1.91 -15.75
N LEU A 238 -11.20 1.44 -15.84
CA LEU A 238 -11.80 0.54 -14.84
C LEU A 238 -11.07 -0.79 -14.75
N GLN A 239 -10.79 -1.43 -15.89
CA GLN A 239 -10.07 -2.71 -15.93
C GLN A 239 -8.66 -2.60 -15.35
N ALA A 240 -7.98 -1.48 -15.61
CA ALA A 240 -6.67 -1.23 -15.05
C ALA A 240 -6.71 -1.07 -13.53
N GLY A 241 -7.70 -0.33 -13.02
CA GLY A 241 -7.94 -0.17 -11.58
C GLY A 241 -8.24 -1.49 -10.88
N GLU A 242 -9.16 -2.30 -11.42
CA GLU A 242 -9.49 -3.63 -10.91
C GLU A 242 -8.25 -4.53 -10.88
N LYS A 243 -7.48 -4.59 -11.97
CA LYS A 243 -6.25 -5.40 -12.05
C LYS A 243 -5.19 -4.95 -11.04
N ALA A 244 -5.09 -3.64 -10.76
CA ALA A 244 -4.19 -3.12 -9.74
C ALA A 244 -4.63 -3.56 -8.33
N LEU A 245 -5.93 -3.51 -8.03
CA LEU A 245 -6.48 -3.98 -6.75
C LEU A 245 -6.37 -5.49 -6.58
N ASP A 246 -6.52 -6.28 -7.65
CA ASP A 246 -6.26 -7.72 -7.65
C ASP A 246 -4.80 -8.04 -7.30
N ALA A 247 -3.85 -7.24 -7.80
CA ALA A 247 -2.44 -7.38 -7.47
C ALA A 247 -2.19 -7.11 -5.98
N ILE A 248 -2.75 -6.02 -5.44
CA ILE A 248 -2.67 -5.70 -4.00
C ILE A 248 -3.34 -6.81 -3.17
N TYR A 249 -4.50 -7.29 -3.59
CA TYR A 249 -5.20 -8.36 -2.89
C TYR A 249 -4.40 -9.67 -2.87
N THR A 250 -3.66 -9.96 -3.95
CA THR A 250 -2.73 -11.09 -4.01
C THR A 250 -1.64 -11.01 -2.93
N PHE A 251 -1.15 -9.81 -2.60
CA PHE A 251 -0.20 -9.62 -1.50
C PHE A 251 -0.83 -10.00 -0.16
N TRP A 252 -1.97 -9.39 0.17
CA TRP A 252 -2.65 -9.60 1.45
C TRP A 252 -3.14 -11.03 1.64
N MET A 253 -3.76 -11.62 0.62
CA MET A 253 -4.18 -13.04 0.66
C MET A 253 -2.99 -13.99 0.73
N GLY A 254 -1.82 -13.59 0.20
CA GLY A 254 -0.58 -14.30 0.41
C GLY A 254 -0.18 -14.35 1.88
N LEU A 255 -0.16 -13.21 2.55
CA LEU A 255 0.13 -13.11 3.98
C LEU A 255 -0.90 -13.90 4.83
N ASP A 256 -2.18 -13.81 4.46
CA ASP A 256 -3.28 -14.51 5.12
C ASP A 256 -3.15 -16.04 5.04
N ARG A 257 -2.85 -16.54 3.85
CA ARG A 257 -2.60 -17.97 3.65
C ARG A 257 -1.37 -18.42 4.42
N ASP A 258 -0.31 -17.63 4.43
CA ASP A 258 0.93 -17.99 5.12
C ASP A 258 0.74 -18.07 6.64
N ARG A 259 -0.04 -17.16 7.25
CA ARG A 259 -0.37 -17.27 8.69
C ARG A 259 -1.21 -18.50 9.00
N HIS A 260 -2.19 -18.84 8.17
CA HIS A 260 -3.01 -20.03 8.37
C HIS A 260 -2.19 -21.31 8.25
N ASN A 261 -1.23 -21.37 7.32
CA ASN A 261 -0.30 -22.49 7.20
C ASN A 261 0.57 -22.64 8.46
N ARG A 262 1.09 -21.51 9.01
CA ARG A 262 1.86 -21.54 10.27
C ARG A 262 1.02 -22.04 11.44
N GLU A 263 -0.22 -21.58 11.55
CA GLU A 263 -1.15 -22.01 12.59
C GLU A 263 -1.48 -23.50 12.48
N ALA A 264 -1.77 -23.99 11.28
CA ALA A 264 -2.03 -25.41 11.03
C ALA A 264 -0.83 -26.29 11.42
N MET A 265 0.40 -25.88 11.07
CA MET A 265 1.61 -26.60 11.47
C MET A 265 1.81 -26.65 12.99
N ARG A 266 1.51 -25.54 13.70
CA ARG A 266 1.54 -25.49 15.17
C ARG A 266 0.56 -26.48 15.79
N ASN A 267 -0.64 -26.58 15.22
CA ASN A 267 -1.70 -27.46 15.75
C ASN A 267 -1.46 -28.95 15.43
N HIS A 268 -0.75 -29.28 14.34
CA HIS A 268 -0.42 -30.66 13.96
C HIS A 268 0.81 -31.22 14.68
N TYR A 269 1.74 -30.37 15.10
CA TYR A 269 2.90 -30.74 15.91
C TYR A 269 2.91 -29.93 17.21
N PRO A 270 1.97 -30.19 18.16
CA PRO A 270 2.09 -29.61 19.48
C PRO A 270 3.42 -30.07 20.04
N LEU A 271 4.25 -29.13 20.50
CA LEU A 271 5.51 -29.44 21.19
C LEU A 271 5.22 -30.53 22.22
N VAL A 272 5.80 -31.71 22.03
CA VAL A 272 5.87 -32.71 23.10
C VAL A 272 6.77 -32.09 24.15
N VAL A 273 6.16 -31.41 25.11
CA VAL A 273 6.86 -30.93 26.30
C VAL A 273 7.28 -32.19 27.05
N GLY A 274 8.55 -32.56 26.90
CA GLY A 274 9.16 -33.63 27.65
C GLY A 274 9.05 -33.34 29.14
N ALA A 275 8.61 -34.36 29.88
CA ALA A 275 8.48 -34.42 31.33
C ALA A 275 9.82 -34.21 32.06
#